data_AF-A0A2N1NEL4-F1
#
_entry.id   AF-A0A2N1NEL4-F1
#
_cell.length_a   1.000
_cell.length_b   1.000
_cell.length_c   1.000
_cell.angle_alpha   90.00
_cell.angle_beta   90.00
_cell.angle_gamma   90.00
#
_symmetry.space_group_name_H-M   'P 1'
#
loop_
_entity.id
_entity.type
_entity.pdbx_description
1 polymer ?
#
loop_
_entity_poly.entity_id
_entity_poly.type
_entity_poly.pdbx_seq_one_letter_code
_entity_poly.pdbx_strand_id
1 'polypeptide(L)'
;MKLSEKVWSSILWRIFYNALLSKLNKLKEETGYNIYEEKIIDKDKDEKEILKISINATAFMDDMTMISKNKIQLEKMIEICHQFFKINDIKANVSKYELIKINNTNEELFIEGKVIKKKIIAIIDSACNIFNWKKLNEKQIIAVWNIAIIPRIEYQLAAIVLKKSECNKLMTRLNMIIKKRASLARSTSNFVIYEKDILGAKHIYDLQMEMLCKNSLYQANGYDKLKLLFMIKMAQKQKNIWTSKCPGEINIENNRNNDFRCFKDIK
;
A
#
# COMPACT_ATOMS: atom_id res chain seq x y z
N MET A 1 34.78 9.93 21.55
CA MET A 1 33.68 9.02 21.96
C MET A 1 32.45 9.34 21.11
N LYS A 2 32.30 8.70 19.94
CA LYS A 2 31.27 9.00 18.91
C LYS A 2 30.63 7.70 18.42
N LEU A 3 30.05 6.92 19.34
CA LEU A 3 29.41 5.62 19.00
C LEU A 3 28.13 5.33 19.79
N SER A 4 27.64 6.22 20.67
CA SER A 4 26.43 5.98 21.48
C SER A 4 25.18 6.78 21.06
N GLU A 5 25.29 7.85 20.27
CA GLU A 5 24.12 8.69 19.93
C GLU A 5 23.15 8.02 18.94
N LYS A 6 23.60 7.06 18.12
CA LYS A 6 22.76 6.47 17.05
C LYS A 6 21.83 5.35 17.49
N VAL A 7 22.11 4.67 18.61
CA VAL A 7 21.28 3.54 19.06
C VAL A 7 20.06 4.06 19.80
N TRP A 8 20.26 5.03 20.69
CA TRP A 8 19.20 5.61 21.52
C TRP A 8 18.33 6.63 20.81
N SER A 9 18.80 7.23 19.70
CA SER A 9 18.00 8.20 18.93
C SER A 9 16.65 7.61 18.47
N SER A 10 16.64 6.32 18.12
CA SER A 10 15.45 5.59 17.68
C SER A 10 14.38 5.38 18.76
N ILE A 11 14.74 5.47 20.05
CA ILE A 11 13.79 5.41 21.16
C ILE A 11 13.49 6.79 21.75
N LEU A 12 14.46 7.69 21.67
CA LEU A 12 14.37 9.03 22.25
C LEU A 12 13.23 9.84 21.63
N TRP A 13 13.04 9.78 20.30
CA TRP A 13 11.91 10.46 19.66
C TRP A 13 10.58 9.96 20.22
N ARG A 14 10.45 8.66 20.50
CA ARG A 14 9.21 8.08 21.01
C ARG A 14 8.91 8.57 22.41
N ILE A 15 9.93 8.69 23.27
CA ILE A 15 9.79 9.24 24.63
C ILE A 15 9.38 10.71 24.54
N PHE A 16 10.08 11.48 23.72
CA PHE A 16 9.87 12.92 23.57
C PHE A 16 8.48 13.25 23.01
N TYR A 17 8.06 12.61 21.93
CA TYR A 17 6.75 12.82 21.31
C TYR A 17 5.59 12.15 22.07
N ASN A 18 5.87 11.32 23.09
CA ASN A 18 4.82 10.62 23.84
C ASN A 18 3.82 11.58 24.49
N ALA A 19 4.29 12.72 25.00
CA ALA A 19 3.42 13.73 25.61
C ALA A 19 2.42 14.31 24.60
N LEU A 20 2.90 14.65 23.39
CA LEU A 20 2.06 15.11 22.29
C LEU A 20 1.06 14.03 21.87
N LEU A 21 1.53 12.80 21.62
CA LEU A 21 0.68 11.68 21.22
C LEU A 21 -0.37 11.35 22.28
N SER A 22 -0.03 11.43 23.57
CA SER A 22 -0.96 11.25 24.69
C SER A 22 -2.03 12.34 24.71
N LYS A 23 -1.65 13.62 24.52
CA LYS A 23 -2.60 14.73 24.44
C LYS A 23 -3.56 14.58 23.26
N LEU A 24 -3.06 14.16 22.10
CA LEU A 24 -3.90 13.88 20.94
C LEU A 24 -4.82 12.69 21.19
N ASN A 25 -4.33 11.61 21.80
CA ASN A 25 -5.18 10.47 22.16
C ASN A 25 -6.33 10.85 23.10
N LYS A 26 -6.16 11.84 23.98
CA LYS A 26 -7.26 12.37 24.82
C LYS A 26 -8.34 13.09 24.00
N LEU A 27 -7.97 13.71 22.88
CA LEU A 27 -8.90 14.42 21.98
C LEU A 27 -9.53 13.52 20.92
N LYS A 28 -9.17 12.24 20.94
CA LYS A 28 -9.55 11.26 19.92
C LYS A 28 -11.05 11.08 19.78
N GLU A 29 -11.82 11.26 20.86
CA GLU A 29 -13.29 11.20 20.80
C GLU A 29 -13.88 12.38 20.01
N GLU A 30 -13.27 13.56 20.12
CA GLU A 30 -13.72 14.78 19.45
C GLU A 30 -13.20 14.91 18.01
N THR A 31 -11.92 14.58 17.79
CA THR A 31 -11.21 14.85 16.52
C THR A 31 -10.92 13.60 15.70
N GLY A 32 -11.12 12.42 16.27
CA GLY A 32 -10.78 11.16 15.63
C GLY A 32 -11.72 10.78 14.49
N TYR A 33 -11.12 10.18 13.48
CA TYR A 33 -11.84 9.51 12.42
C TYR A 33 -12.37 8.17 12.94
N ASN A 34 -13.69 8.10 13.12
CA ASN A 34 -14.38 6.93 13.62
C ASN A 34 -14.74 6.00 12.48
N ILE A 35 -14.31 4.74 12.59
CA ILE A 35 -14.65 3.66 11.68
C ILE A 35 -15.40 2.63 12.53
N TYR A 36 -16.61 2.30 12.12
CA TYR A 36 -17.41 1.30 12.81
C TYR A 36 -18.17 0.46 11.80
N GLU A 37 -18.55 -0.74 12.24
CA GLU A 37 -19.47 -1.59 11.52
C GLU A 37 -20.19 -2.53 12.49
N GLU A 38 -21.46 -2.81 12.20
CA GLU A 38 -22.21 -3.85 12.92
C GLU A 38 -22.02 -5.18 12.22
N LYS A 39 -21.39 -6.12 12.91
CA LYS A 39 -21.18 -7.49 12.45
C LYS A 39 -22.31 -8.37 12.95
N ILE A 40 -22.98 -9.06 12.03
CA ILE A 40 -24.01 -10.05 12.35
C ILE A 40 -23.31 -11.34 12.80
N ILE A 41 -23.63 -11.82 14.00
CA ILE A 41 -23.13 -13.11 14.52
C ILE A 41 -24.13 -14.21 14.18
N ASP A 42 -25.38 -14.01 14.57
CA ASP A 42 -26.48 -14.93 14.36
C ASP A 42 -27.68 -14.16 13.82
N LYS A 43 -28.15 -14.58 12.65
CA LYS A 43 -29.29 -13.92 11.98
C LYS A 43 -30.62 -14.34 12.61
N ASP A 44 -30.71 -15.56 13.14
CA ASP A 44 -31.96 -16.11 13.68
C ASP A 44 -32.27 -15.52 15.07
N LYS A 45 -31.23 -15.09 15.80
CA LYS A 45 -31.34 -14.45 17.12
C LYS A 45 -31.16 -12.93 17.10
N ASP A 46 -30.98 -12.32 15.92
CA ASP A 46 -30.60 -10.91 15.72
C ASP A 46 -29.39 -10.46 16.58
N GLU A 47 -28.44 -11.38 16.84
CA GLU A 47 -27.25 -11.07 17.62
C GLU A 47 -26.23 -10.31 16.77
N LYS A 48 -25.88 -9.10 17.24
CA LYS A 48 -24.98 -8.17 16.56
C LYS A 48 -23.82 -7.75 17.46
N GLU A 49 -22.63 -7.69 16.88
CA GLU A 49 -21.42 -7.18 17.51
C GLU A 49 -21.05 -5.84 16.86
N ILE A 50 -20.88 -4.79 17.67
CA ILE A 50 -20.45 -3.48 17.19
C ILE A 50 -18.92 -3.43 17.22
N LEU A 51 -18.31 -3.44 16.04
CA LEU A 51 -16.88 -3.24 15.89
C LEU A 51 -16.62 -1.74 15.67
N LYS A 52 -15.83 -1.10 16.54
CA LYS A 52 -15.52 0.33 16.44
C LYS A 52 -14.04 0.60 16.71
N ILE A 53 -13.42 1.36 15.82
CA ILE A 53 -12.09 1.93 16.02
C ILE A 53 -12.10 3.41 15.69
N SER A 54 -11.39 4.19 16.48
CA SER A 54 -11.13 5.59 16.19
C SER A 54 -9.63 5.76 15.96
N ILE A 55 -9.25 6.64 15.03
CA ILE A 55 -7.86 6.98 14.75
C ILE A 55 -7.81 8.48 14.47
N ASN A 56 -6.90 9.20 15.13
CA ASN A 56 -6.72 10.63 14.91
C ASN A 56 -5.30 10.99 14.45
N ALA A 57 -4.29 10.26 14.90
CA ALA A 57 -2.91 10.48 14.48
C ALA A 57 -2.09 9.19 14.46
N THR A 58 -1.11 9.14 13.56
CA THR A 58 -0.03 8.16 13.53
C THR A 58 1.29 8.92 13.36
N ALA A 59 2.34 8.50 14.04
CA ALA A 59 3.65 9.15 13.95
C ALA A 59 4.76 8.11 13.83
N PHE A 60 5.76 8.42 13.03
CA PHE A 60 7.00 7.68 12.88
C PHE A 60 8.15 8.69 12.82
N MET A 61 8.97 8.75 13.87
CA MET A 61 10.01 9.77 14.01
C MET A 61 9.43 11.19 13.93
N ASP A 62 9.86 11.98 12.95
CA ASP A 62 9.41 13.34 12.65
C ASP A 62 8.17 13.38 11.74
N ASP A 63 7.88 12.29 11.03
CA ASP A 63 6.72 12.19 10.14
C ASP A 63 5.45 11.88 10.93
N MET A 64 4.52 12.83 10.90
CA MET A 64 3.22 12.71 11.56
C MET A 64 2.09 12.82 10.55
N THR A 65 1.20 11.84 10.56
CA THR A 65 -0.03 11.85 9.79
C THR A 65 -1.22 12.05 10.72
N MET A 66 -2.00 13.09 10.47
CA MET A 66 -3.26 13.35 11.18
C MET A 66 -4.43 12.95 10.30
N ILE A 67 -5.44 12.34 10.92
CA ILE A 67 -6.65 11.84 10.25
C ILE A 67 -7.84 12.38 11.03
N SER A 68 -8.74 13.07 10.33
CA SER A 68 -9.89 13.73 10.93
C SER A 68 -11.09 13.63 9.98
N LYS A 69 -12.30 13.77 10.53
CA LYS A 69 -13.54 13.81 9.74
C LYS A 69 -13.71 15.14 9.00
N ASN A 70 -13.21 16.24 9.54
CA ASN A 70 -13.39 17.57 8.95
C ASN A 70 -12.16 18.48 9.18
N LYS A 71 -12.13 19.59 8.43
CA LYS A 71 -11.04 20.58 8.45
C LYS A 71 -10.88 21.22 9.83
N ILE A 72 -11.96 21.58 10.50
CA ILE A 72 -11.94 22.29 11.79
C ILE A 72 -11.27 21.43 12.87
N GLN A 73 -11.63 20.14 12.96
CA GLN A 73 -11.01 19.19 13.88
C GLN A 73 -9.51 18.98 13.56
N LEU A 74 -9.14 18.99 12.28
CA LEU A 74 -7.75 18.89 11.85
C LEU A 74 -6.95 20.14 12.25
N GLU A 75 -7.50 21.34 12.00
CA GLU A 75 -6.91 22.62 12.41
C GLU A 75 -6.68 22.68 13.93
N LYS A 76 -7.65 22.20 14.72
CA LYS A 76 -7.51 22.08 16.19
C LYS A 76 -6.33 21.17 16.58
N MET A 77 -6.15 20.04 15.91
CA MET A 77 -5.02 19.14 16.18
C MET A 77 -3.67 19.75 15.78
N ILE A 78 -3.64 20.44 14.64
CA ILE A 78 -2.46 21.16 14.13
C ILE A 78 -2.06 22.27 15.11
N GLU A 79 -3.01 23.05 15.61
CA GLU A 79 -2.76 24.11 16.59
C GLU A 79 -2.08 23.57 17.86
N ILE A 80 -2.58 22.45 18.39
CA ILE A 80 -1.97 21.80 19.57
C ILE A 80 -0.55 21.34 19.28
N CYS A 81 -0.29 20.80 18.10
CA CYS A 81 1.06 20.41 17.70
C CYS A 81 1.99 21.62 17.62
N HIS A 82 1.52 22.74 17.04
CA HIS A 82 2.30 23.99 17.01
C HIS A 82 2.55 24.57 18.41
N GLN A 83 1.59 24.52 19.32
CA GLN A 83 1.78 24.90 20.72
C GLN A 83 2.85 24.02 21.38
N PHE A 84 2.80 22.70 21.18
CA PHE A 84 3.81 21.77 21.68
C PHE A 84 5.20 22.08 21.09
N PHE A 85 5.29 22.30 19.77
CA PHE A 85 6.56 22.64 19.12
C PHE A 85 7.13 23.96 19.63
N LYS A 86 6.28 24.97 19.84
CA LYS A 86 6.70 26.26 20.41
C LYS A 86 7.25 26.13 21.83
N ILE A 87 6.63 25.32 22.67
CA ILE A 87 7.10 25.09 24.06
C ILE A 87 8.45 24.38 24.09
N ASN A 88 8.72 23.54 23.09
CA ASN A 88 9.95 22.73 23.02
C ASN A 88 10.99 23.30 22.05
N ASP A 89 10.85 24.55 21.61
CA ASP A 89 11.75 25.21 20.64
C ASP A 89 11.98 24.40 19.34
N ILE A 90 10.96 23.65 18.90
CA ILE A 90 10.99 22.91 17.64
C ILE A 90 10.43 23.77 16.51
N LYS A 91 11.18 23.85 15.41
CA LYS A 91 10.72 24.51 14.20
C LYS A 91 10.03 23.52 13.26
N ALA A 92 8.71 23.57 13.21
CA ALA A 92 7.94 22.81 12.23
C ALA A 92 8.21 23.31 10.81
N ASN A 93 8.39 22.38 9.87
CA ASN A 93 8.54 22.71 8.45
C ASN A 93 7.17 22.73 7.76
N VAL A 94 6.45 23.84 7.91
CA VAL A 94 5.07 23.99 7.42
C VAL A 94 4.98 23.84 5.89
N SER A 95 6.03 24.15 5.13
CA SER A 95 6.01 23.98 3.66
C SER A 95 5.95 22.52 3.21
N LYS A 96 6.23 21.57 4.12
CA LYS A 96 6.08 20.13 3.87
C LYS A 96 4.69 19.59 4.23
N TYR A 97 3.79 20.42 4.79
CA TYR A 97 2.47 19.94 5.17
C TYR A 97 1.63 19.70 3.93
N GLU A 98 1.16 18.48 3.77
CA GLU A 98 0.29 18.10 2.65
C GLU A 98 -1.10 17.74 3.19
N LEU A 99 -2.13 18.38 2.65
CA LEU A 99 -3.53 18.07 2.98
C LEU A 99 -4.10 17.12 1.93
N ILE A 100 -4.50 15.92 2.38
CA ILE A 100 -5.14 14.92 1.53
C ILE A 100 -6.62 14.81 1.89
N LYS A 101 -7.50 15.10 0.93
CA LYS A 101 -8.94 14.94 1.06
C LYS A 101 -9.41 13.65 0.38
N ILE A 102 -9.76 12.64 1.17
CA ILE A 102 -10.26 11.35 0.68
C ILE A 102 -11.76 11.45 0.33
N ASN A 103 -12.19 10.78 -0.75
CA ASN A 103 -13.56 10.78 -1.29
C ASN A 103 -14.05 12.15 -1.82
N ASN A 104 -13.16 12.94 -2.43
CA ASN A 104 -13.60 14.14 -3.14
C ASN A 104 -14.34 13.75 -4.42
N THR A 105 -15.61 14.16 -4.57
CA THR A 105 -16.44 13.83 -5.75
C THR A 105 -15.95 14.53 -7.02
N ASN A 106 -15.15 15.58 -6.90
CA ASN A 106 -14.83 16.49 -8.00
C ASN A 106 -13.36 16.47 -8.44
N GLU A 107 -12.50 15.72 -7.76
CA GLU A 107 -11.07 15.65 -8.07
C GLU A 107 -10.59 14.23 -7.82
N GLU A 108 -10.03 13.59 -8.86
CA GLU A 108 -9.25 12.36 -8.66
C GLU A 108 -8.20 12.63 -7.58
N LEU A 109 -8.07 11.72 -6.61
CA LEU A 109 -6.99 11.77 -5.65
C LEU A 109 -5.65 11.78 -6.41
N PHE A 110 -5.04 12.95 -6.56
CA PHE A 110 -3.67 13.12 -7.04
C PHE A 110 -2.69 12.75 -5.92
N ILE A 111 -2.79 11.54 -5.36
CA ILE A 111 -1.72 10.98 -4.53
C ILE A 111 -0.71 10.38 -5.49
N GLU A 112 0.04 11.23 -6.17
CA GLU A 112 1.11 10.84 -7.10
C GLU A 112 0.74 9.70 -8.10
N GLY A 113 -0.52 9.32 -8.35
CA GLY A 113 -0.84 8.04 -9.02
C GLY A 113 -0.40 7.98 -10.48
N LYS A 114 -0.46 9.12 -11.18
CA LYS A 114 0.17 9.31 -12.50
C LYS A 114 1.69 9.45 -12.41
N VAL A 115 2.22 9.95 -11.30
CA VAL A 115 3.66 10.14 -11.08
C VAL A 115 4.35 8.83 -10.70
N ILE A 116 3.76 8.00 -9.84
CA ILE A 116 4.28 6.70 -9.40
C ILE A 116 4.30 5.72 -10.57
N LYS A 117 3.23 5.66 -11.38
CA LYS A 117 3.26 4.86 -12.62
C LYS A 117 4.41 5.29 -13.54
N LYS A 118 4.63 6.61 -13.71
CA LYS A 118 5.78 7.14 -14.46
C LYS A 118 7.12 6.81 -13.80
N LYS A 119 7.24 6.85 -12.47
CA LYS A 119 8.43 6.45 -11.71
C LYS A 119 8.76 4.97 -11.96
N ILE A 120 7.78 4.08 -11.90
CA ILE A 120 7.95 2.64 -12.20
C ILE A 120 8.43 2.44 -13.63
N ILE A 121 7.78 3.10 -14.60
CA ILE A 121 8.19 3.05 -16.01
C ILE A 121 9.64 3.52 -16.16
N ALA A 122 10.01 4.65 -15.56
CA ALA A 122 11.37 5.19 -15.62
C ALA A 122 12.42 4.25 -15.00
N ILE A 123 12.09 3.57 -13.89
CA ILE A 123 12.95 2.55 -13.27
C ILE A 123 13.19 1.40 -14.25
N ILE A 124 12.12 0.89 -14.87
CA ILE A 124 12.20 -0.23 -15.82
C ILE A 124 12.96 0.17 -17.08
N ASP A 125 12.69 1.36 -17.62
CA ASP A 125 13.35 1.86 -18.82
C ASP A 125 14.84 2.09 -18.59
N SER A 126 15.21 2.67 -17.45
CA SER A 126 16.61 2.83 -17.03
C SER A 126 17.31 1.47 -16.96
N ALA A 127 16.69 0.48 -16.32
CA ALA A 127 17.23 -0.87 -16.25
C ALA A 127 17.38 -1.51 -17.64
N CYS A 128 16.35 -1.43 -18.48
CA CYS A 128 16.38 -1.95 -19.85
C CYS A 128 17.47 -1.29 -20.71
N ASN A 129 17.68 0.02 -20.56
CA ASN A 129 18.75 0.75 -21.23
C ASN A 129 20.12 0.21 -20.83
N ILE A 130 20.35 -0.01 -19.53
CA ILE A 130 21.60 -0.58 -19.01
C ILE A 130 21.82 -2.00 -19.56
N PHE A 131 20.78 -2.85 -19.59
CA PHE A 131 20.88 -4.22 -20.10
C PHE A 131 21.14 -4.31 -21.60
N ASN A 132 20.67 -3.32 -22.36
CA ASN A 132 20.97 -3.22 -23.79
C ASN A 132 22.40 -2.74 -24.03
N TRP A 133 22.83 -1.70 -23.31
CA TRP A 133 24.13 -1.09 -23.49
C TRP A 133 25.28 -1.97 -23.00
N LYS A 134 25.13 -2.60 -21.84
CA LYS A 134 26.14 -3.52 -21.30
C LYS A 134 26.02 -4.91 -21.94
N LYS A 135 27.15 -5.55 -22.24
CA LYS A 135 27.23 -6.92 -22.77
C LYS A 135 27.01 -7.96 -21.64
N LEU A 136 25.84 -7.94 -21.01
CA LEU A 136 25.47 -8.84 -19.93
C LEU A 136 24.85 -10.15 -20.45
N ASN A 137 25.07 -11.24 -19.70
CA ASN A 137 24.42 -12.53 -19.96
C ASN A 137 22.98 -12.59 -19.41
N GLU A 138 22.13 -13.52 -19.87
CA GLU A 138 20.74 -13.62 -19.39
C GLU A 138 20.66 -13.81 -17.87
N LYS A 139 21.49 -14.68 -17.30
CA LYS A 139 21.52 -14.92 -15.84
C LYS A 139 21.90 -13.68 -15.05
N GLN A 140 22.82 -12.86 -15.57
CA GLN A 140 23.23 -11.61 -14.92
C GLN A 140 22.11 -10.57 -14.94
N ILE A 141 21.39 -10.47 -16.07
CA ILE A 141 20.22 -9.58 -16.20
C ILE A 141 19.14 -10.00 -15.20
N ILE A 142 18.85 -11.29 -15.10
CA ILE A 142 17.84 -11.81 -14.17
C ILE A 142 18.26 -11.58 -12.72
N ALA A 143 19.52 -11.79 -12.39
CA ALA A 143 20.03 -11.52 -11.04
C ALA A 143 19.87 -10.04 -10.66
N VAL A 144 20.26 -9.11 -11.54
CA VAL A 144 20.09 -7.67 -11.29
C VAL A 144 18.61 -7.31 -11.20
N TRP A 145 17.77 -7.89 -12.07
CA TRP A 145 16.33 -7.69 -12.04
C TRP A 145 15.74 -8.11 -10.68
N ASN A 146 16.01 -9.33 -10.23
CA ASN A 146 15.45 -9.89 -9.00
C ASN A 146 15.98 -9.24 -7.72
N ILE A 147 17.27 -8.90 -7.67
CA ILE A 147 17.92 -8.40 -6.44
C ILE A 147 17.83 -6.88 -6.31
N ALA A 148 17.92 -6.14 -7.42
CA ALA A 148 18.02 -4.68 -7.36
C ALA A 148 16.79 -3.94 -7.89
N ILE A 149 16.19 -4.43 -8.98
CA ILE A 149 15.08 -3.70 -9.64
C ILE A 149 13.74 -4.06 -8.98
N ILE A 150 13.48 -5.35 -8.74
CA ILE A 150 12.25 -5.83 -8.12
C ILE A 150 11.98 -5.16 -6.76
N PRO A 151 12.93 -5.08 -5.80
CA PRO A 151 12.66 -4.40 -4.52
C PRO A 151 12.30 -2.92 -4.67
N ARG A 152 12.89 -2.23 -5.66
CA ARG A 152 12.55 -0.83 -5.96
C ARG A 152 11.15 -0.70 -6.51
N ILE A 153 10.73 -1.62 -7.39
CA ILE A 153 9.37 -1.66 -7.92
C ILE A 153 8.39 -2.04 -6.80
N GLU A 154 8.70 -3.04 -5.99
CA GLU A 154 7.91 -3.51 -4.84
C GLU A 154 7.57 -2.37 -3.89
N TYR A 155 8.56 -1.52 -3.57
CA TYR A 155 8.34 -0.33 -2.76
C TYR A 155 7.34 0.65 -3.39
N GLN A 156 7.39 0.86 -4.71
CA GLN A 156 6.42 1.72 -5.40
C GLN A 156 5.02 1.10 -5.46
N LEU A 157 4.93 -0.22 -5.60
CA LEU A 157 3.67 -0.98 -5.62
C LEU A 157 2.98 -1.01 -4.25
N ALA A 158 3.68 -0.71 -3.15
CA ALA A 158 3.03 -0.54 -1.85
C ALA A 158 2.02 0.63 -1.86
N ALA A 159 2.20 1.61 -2.75
CA ALA A 159 1.34 2.79 -2.86
C ALA A 159 0.24 2.66 -3.93
N ILE A 160 0.40 1.78 -4.92
CA ILE A 160 -0.55 1.63 -6.04
C ILE A 160 -0.77 0.17 -6.43
N VAL A 161 -1.98 -0.13 -6.92
CA VAL A 161 -2.30 -1.46 -7.48
C VAL A 161 -2.45 -1.35 -8.99
N LEU A 162 -1.62 -2.08 -9.73
CA LEU A 162 -1.64 -2.16 -11.19
C LEU A 162 -2.51 -3.32 -11.68
N LYS A 163 -3.16 -3.14 -12.84
CA LYS A 163 -3.88 -4.22 -13.51
C LYS A 163 -2.89 -5.20 -14.15
N LYS A 164 -3.28 -6.47 -14.28
CA LYS A 164 -2.47 -7.52 -14.94
C LYS A 164 -2.00 -7.11 -16.34
N SER A 165 -2.86 -6.48 -17.13
CA SER A 165 -2.53 -6.00 -18.48
C SER A 165 -1.50 -4.87 -18.48
N GLU A 166 -1.50 -4.01 -17.45
CA GLU A 166 -0.49 -2.96 -17.28
C GLU A 166 0.86 -3.59 -16.95
N CYS A 167 0.91 -4.54 -16.00
CA CYS A 167 2.14 -5.27 -15.67
C CYS A 167 2.72 -6.01 -16.88
N ASN A 168 1.88 -6.67 -17.68
CA ASN A 168 2.33 -7.36 -18.90
C ASN A 168 2.97 -6.40 -19.90
N LYS A 169 2.42 -5.18 -20.05
CA LYS A 169 3.01 -4.14 -20.91
C LYS A 169 4.38 -3.69 -20.38
N LEU A 170 4.49 -3.46 -19.07
CA LEU A 170 5.75 -3.08 -18.42
C LEU A 170 6.84 -4.15 -18.61
N MET A 171 6.48 -5.42 -18.57
CA MET A 171 7.41 -6.54 -18.71
C MET A 171 7.85 -6.82 -20.15
N THR A 172 7.11 -6.32 -21.15
CA THR A 172 7.32 -6.68 -22.57
C THR A 172 8.74 -6.38 -23.06
N ARG A 173 9.28 -5.20 -22.72
CA ARG A 173 10.63 -4.79 -23.14
C ARG A 173 11.71 -5.66 -22.51
N LEU A 174 11.59 -5.93 -21.21
CA LEU A 174 12.51 -6.82 -20.49
C LEU A 174 12.49 -8.24 -21.07
N ASN A 175 11.30 -8.79 -21.31
CA ASN A 175 11.14 -10.14 -21.86
C ASN A 175 11.86 -10.30 -23.19
N MET A 176 11.77 -9.29 -24.07
CA MET A 176 12.49 -9.30 -25.35
C MET A 176 14.01 -9.30 -25.17
N ILE A 177 14.53 -8.52 -24.21
CA ILE A 177 15.96 -8.48 -23.91
C ILE A 177 16.43 -9.84 -23.39
N ILE A 178 15.72 -10.42 -22.41
CA ILE A 178 16.07 -11.72 -21.83
C ILE A 178 16.06 -12.81 -22.90
N LYS A 179 14.99 -12.89 -23.72
CA LYS A 179 14.91 -13.86 -24.83
C LYS A 179 16.07 -13.71 -25.81
N LYS A 180 16.40 -12.47 -26.20
CA LYS A 180 17.52 -12.20 -27.12
C LYS A 180 18.86 -12.66 -26.54
N ARG A 181 19.09 -12.47 -25.23
CA ARG A 181 20.35 -12.85 -24.57
C ARG A 181 20.44 -14.36 -24.34
N ALA A 182 19.33 -15.00 -24.03
CA ALA A 182 19.21 -16.45 -23.88
C ALA A 182 19.14 -17.22 -25.22
N SER A 183 19.33 -16.54 -26.35
CA SER A 183 19.20 -17.13 -27.71
C SER A 183 17.84 -17.81 -27.98
N LEU A 184 16.78 -17.35 -27.33
CA LEU A 184 15.42 -17.87 -27.53
C LEU A 184 14.73 -17.16 -28.69
N ALA A 185 13.92 -17.90 -29.45
CA ALA A 185 13.08 -17.32 -30.49
C ALA A 185 12.11 -16.29 -29.87
N ARG A 186 11.82 -15.20 -30.60
CA ARG A 186 10.91 -14.15 -30.12
C ARG A 186 9.51 -14.69 -29.77
N SER A 187 9.07 -15.70 -30.53
CA SER A 187 7.78 -16.41 -30.39
C SER A 187 7.73 -17.38 -29.20
N THR A 188 8.85 -17.68 -28.55
CA THR A 188 8.89 -18.57 -27.38
C THR A 188 7.91 -18.06 -26.31
N SER A 189 7.20 -18.96 -25.63
CA SER A 189 6.29 -18.56 -24.55
C SER A 189 7.04 -17.77 -23.46
N ASN A 190 6.43 -16.69 -22.94
CA ASN A 190 7.03 -15.90 -21.85
C ASN A 190 7.14 -16.71 -20.54
N PHE A 191 6.36 -17.80 -20.39
CA PHE A 191 6.40 -18.67 -19.23
C PHE A 191 7.83 -19.16 -18.89
N VAL A 192 8.62 -19.48 -19.92
CA VAL A 192 10.02 -19.93 -19.80
C VAL A 192 10.91 -18.93 -19.05
N ILE A 193 10.59 -17.64 -19.09
CA ILE A 193 11.34 -16.58 -18.42
C ILE A 193 11.09 -16.58 -16.91
N TYR A 194 9.86 -16.89 -16.51
CA TYR A 194 9.40 -16.76 -15.12
C TYR A 194 9.54 -18.07 -14.34
N GLU A 195 9.54 -19.20 -15.04
CA GLU A 195 9.68 -20.51 -14.43
C GLU A 195 11.01 -20.60 -13.67
N LYS A 196 10.92 -20.99 -12.38
CA LYS A 196 12.02 -20.87 -11.42
C LYS A 196 13.18 -21.79 -11.78
N ASP A 197 12.86 -22.96 -12.32
CA ASP A 197 13.84 -23.99 -12.68
C ASP A 197 14.53 -23.72 -14.01
N ILE A 198 14.07 -22.72 -14.78
CA ILE A 198 14.64 -22.37 -16.08
C ILE A 198 15.43 -21.06 -16.01
N LEU A 199 14.72 -19.94 -15.89
CA LEU A 199 15.31 -18.60 -15.86
C LEU A 199 14.97 -17.86 -14.55
N GLY A 200 13.75 -18.03 -14.02
CA GLY A 200 13.37 -17.56 -12.69
C GLY A 200 13.33 -16.04 -12.52
N ALA A 201 13.03 -15.28 -13.57
CA ALA A 201 12.80 -13.84 -13.41
C ALA A 201 11.46 -13.59 -12.70
N LYS A 202 11.43 -12.67 -11.73
CA LYS A 202 10.18 -12.30 -11.06
C LYS A 202 9.30 -11.44 -11.97
N HIS A 203 8.03 -11.81 -12.09
CA HIS A 203 7.03 -11.03 -12.79
C HIS A 203 6.39 -9.98 -11.84
N ILE A 204 6.18 -8.76 -12.34
CA ILE A 204 5.68 -7.62 -11.53
C ILE A 204 4.28 -7.90 -10.97
N TYR A 205 3.40 -8.54 -11.74
CA TYR A 205 2.05 -8.86 -11.26
C TYR A 205 2.07 -9.90 -10.15
N ASP A 206 2.91 -10.93 -10.28
CA ASP A 206 2.96 -12.03 -9.31
C ASP A 206 3.57 -11.54 -8.00
N LEU A 207 4.61 -10.68 -8.10
CA LEU A 207 5.16 -9.93 -6.97
C LEU A 207 4.09 -9.08 -6.26
N GLN A 208 3.27 -8.35 -7.01
CA GLN A 208 2.19 -7.53 -6.44
C GLN A 208 1.18 -8.40 -5.69
N MET A 209 0.79 -9.54 -6.26
CA MET A 209 -0.12 -10.48 -5.61
C MET A 209 0.49 -11.07 -4.35
N GLU A 210 1.77 -11.46 -4.38
CA GLU A 210 2.49 -11.96 -3.21
C GLU A 210 2.51 -10.92 -2.08
N MET A 211 2.83 -9.66 -2.39
CA MET A 211 2.83 -8.55 -1.44
C MET A 211 1.44 -8.31 -0.83
N LEU A 212 0.41 -8.22 -1.66
CA LEU A 212 -0.96 -7.98 -1.21
C LEU A 212 -1.46 -9.12 -0.32
N CYS A 213 -1.21 -10.37 -0.70
CA CYS A 213 -1.56 -11.54 0.10
C CYS A 213 -0.87 -11.53 1.47
N LYS A 214 0.44 -11.24 1.50
CA LYS A 214 1.19 -11.10 2.76
C LYS A 214 0.61 -9.99 3.63
N ASN A 215 0.36 -8.82 3.07
CA ASN A 215 -0.19 -7.69 3.81
C ASN A 215 -1.58 -7.98 4.38
N SER A 216 -2.46 -8.64 3.61
CA SER A 216 -3.76 -9.08 4.12
C SER A 216 -3.62 -10.08 5.26
N LEU A 217 -2.69 -11.04 5.16
CA LEU A 217 -2.43 -12.00 6.22
C LEU A 217 -1.88 -11.31 7.49
N TYR A 218 -0.96 -10.35 7.34
CA TYR A 218 -0.43 -9.56 8.44
C TYR A 218 -1.50 -8.69 9.11
N GLN A 219 -2.45 -8.15 8.34
CA GLN A 219 -3.56 -7.39 8.92
C GLN A 219 -4.53 -8.29 9.68
N ALA A 220 -4.85 -9.47 9.14
CA ALA A 220 -5.72 -10.45 9.80
C ALA A 220 -5.12 -10.99 11.10
N ASN A 221 -3.81 -11.24 11.11
CA ASN A 221 -3.07 -11.76 12.27
C ASN A 221 -2.40 -10.66 13.12
N GLY A 222 -2.62 -9.39 12.79
CA GLY A 222 -1.95 -8.27 13.43
C GLY A 222 -2.38 -8.03 14.87
N TYR A 223 -1.60 -7.23 15.61
CA TYR A 223 -1.95 -6.83 16.96
C TYR A 223 -3.18 -5.91 16.99
N ASP A 224 -4.04 -6.13 17.99
CA ASP A 224 -5.30 -5.48 18.36
C ASP A 224 -5.90 -4.48 17.35
N LYS A 225 -5.29 -3.29 17.19
CA LYS A 225 -5.85 -2.22 16.35
C LYS A 225 -5.90 -2.58 14.86
N LEU A 226 -4.87 -3.22 14.32
CA LEU A 226 -4.82 -3.60 12.90
C LEU A 226 -5.83 -4.70 12.60
N LYS A 227 -5.90 -5.71 13.48
CA LYS A 227 -6.88 -6.79 13.40
C LYS A 227 -8.31 -6.27 13.50
N LEU A 228 -8.58 -5.36 14.45
CA LEU A 228 -9.90 -4.74 14.58
C LEU A 228 -10.28 -3.93 13.33
N LEU A 229 -9.36 -3.14 12.78
CA LEU A 229 -9.57 -2.41 11.53
C LEU A 229 -9.87 -3.36 10.37
N PHE A 230 -9.11 -4.46 10.26
CA PHE A 230 -9.33 -5.50 9.26
C PHE A 230 -10.72 -6.13 9.40
N MET A 231 -11.13 -6.50 10.61
CA MET A 231 -12.47 -7.07 10.88
C MET A 231 -13.60 -6.10 10.51
N ILE A 232 -13.48 -4.82 10.85
CA ILE A 232 -14.45 -3.78 10.47
C ILE A 232 -14.55 -3.69 8.94
N LYS A 233 -13.41 -3.69 8.23
CA LYS A 233 -13.38 -3.63 6.77
C LYS A 233 -13.96 -4.88 6.11
N MET A 234 -13.73 -6.05 6.69
CA MET A 234 -14.33 -7.30 6.23
C MET A 234 -15.84 -7.29 6.42
N ALA A 235 -16.36 -6.84 7.56
CA ALA A 235 -17.79 -6.70 7.81
C ALA A 235 -18.45 -5.70 6.85
N GLN A 236 -17.80 -4.55 6.60
CA GLN A 236 -18.22 -3.57 5.60
C GLN A 236 -18.33 -4.20 4.21
N LYS A 237 -17.30 -4.95 3.81
CA LYS A 237 -17.27 -5.58 2.49
C LYS A 237 -18.29 -6.71 2.37
N GLN A 238 -18.48 -7.48 3.43
CA GLN A 238 -19.51 -8.50 3.51
C GLN A 238 -20.89 -7.90 3.26
N LYS A 239 -21.25 -6.78 3.93
CA LYS A 239 -22.53 -6.07 3.66
C LYS A 239 -22.65 -5.58 2.23
N ASN A 240 -21.57 -5.06 1.65
CA ASN A 240 -21.57 -4.58 0.27
C ASN A 240 -21.72 -5.71 -0.78
N ILE A 241 -21.19 -6.90 -0.51
CA ILE A 241 -21.33 -8.08 -1.38
C ILE A 241 -22.59 -8.87 -1.03
N TRP A 242 -23.21 -8.62 0.13
CA TRP A 242 -24.36 -9.37 0.60
C TRP A 242 -25.49 -9.25 -0.41
N THR A 243 -25.74 -10.36 -1.11
CA THR A 243 -26.88 -10.49 -2.01
C THR A 243 -27.67 -11.71 -1.57
N SER A 244 -28.99 -11.66 -1.74
CA SER A 244 -29.86 -12.83 -1.61
C SER A 244 -29.70 -13.83 -2.75
N LYS A 245 -28.82 -13.56 -3.72
CA LYS A 245 -28.61 -14.38 -4.91
C LYS A 245 -27.55 -15.42 -4.66
N CYS A 246 -27.70 -16.58 -5.29
CA CYS A 246 -26.67 -17.61 -5.28
C CYS A 246 -25.37 -17.04 -5.89
N PRO A 247 -24.17 -17.45 -5.42
CA PRO A 247 -22.90 -16.92 -5.93
C PRO A 247 -22.74 -16.96 -7.46
N GLY A 248 -23.38 -17.93 -8.13
CA GLY A 248 -23.40 -18.05 -9.60
C GLY A 248 -24.34 -17.08 -10.34
N GLU A 249 -25.28 -16.44 -9.65
CA GLU A 249 -26.27 -15.51 -10.19
C GLU A 249 -25.92 -14.04 -9.93
N ILE A 250 -24.80 -13.81 -9.22
CA ILE A 250 -24.26 -12.47 -9.01
C ILE A 250 -23.68 -11.98 -10.33
N ASN A 251 -24.49 -11.26 -11.11
CA ASN A 251 -23.97 -10.39 -12.16
C ASN A 251 -23.12 -9.33 -11.46
N ILE A 252 -21.81 -9.54 -11.42
CA ILE A 252 -20.85 -8.49 -11.10
C ILE A 252 -20.97 -7.49 -12.24
N GLU A 253 -21.87 -6.51 -12.09
CA GLU A 253 -21.80 -5.30 -12.88
C GLU A 253 -20.43 -4.70 -12.61
N ASN A 254 -19.53 -4.87 -13.59
CA ASN A 254 -18.23 -4.27 -13.61
C ASN A 254 -18.43 -2.75 -13.67
N ASN A 255 -18.69 -2.11 -12.53
CA ASN A 255 -18.37 -0.71 -12.36
C ASN A 255 -16.86 -0.63 -12.59
N ARG A 256 -16.49 -0.13 -13.78
CA ARG A 256 -15.15 -0.15 -14.40
C ARG A 256 -14.04 0.55 -13.61
N ASN A 257 -14.22 0.80 -12.32
CA ASN A 257 -13.32 1.63 -11.53
C ASN A 257 -12.57 0.93 -10.39
N ASN A 258 -12.73 -0.38 -10.12
CA ASN A 258 -11.82 -1.08 -9.19
C ASN A 258 -11.77 -2.61 -9.50
N ASP A 259 -10.89 -3.02 -10.42
CA ASP A 259 -10.73 -4.43 -10.81
C ASP A 259 -9.79 -5.19 -9.84
N PHE A 260 -10.35 -5.80 -8.79
CA PHE A 260 -9.81 -7.06 -8.26
C PHE A 260 -10.61 -8.20 -8.88
N ARG A 261 -10.08 -8.80 -9.95
CA ARG A 261 -10.62 -10.04 -10.55
C ARG A 261 -9.79 -11.21 -10.07
N CYS A 262 -10.32 -12.01 -9.17
CA CYS A 262 -9.88 -13.38 -8.92
C CYS A 262 -11.13 -14.27 -8.94
N PHE A 263 -10.99 -15.47 -9.50
CA PHE A 263 -12.02 -16.48 -9.73
C PHE A 263 -12.91 -16.28 -10.98
N LYS A 264 -12.27 -16.30 -12.14
CA LYS A 264 -12.78 -17.12 -13.25
C LYS A 264 -11.64 -18.03 -13.64
N ASP A 265 -11.84 -19.32 -13.46
CA ASP A 265 -11.23 -20.47 -14.16
C ASP A 265 -11.30 -21.70 -13.22
N ILE A 266 -12.51 -22.23 -13.07
CA ILE A 266 -12.73 -23.65 -12.79
C ILE A 266 -13.75 -24.12 -13.83
N LYS A 267 -13.23 -24.63 -14.94
CA LYS A 267 -13.81 -25.68 -15.77
C LYS A 267 -12.65 -26.38 -16.47
#